data_AF-A0A2V2N7U5-F1
#
_entry.id   AF-A0A2V2N7U5-F1
#
_cell.length_a   1.000
_cell.length_b   1.000
_cell.length_c   1.000
_cell.angle_alpha   90.00
_cell.angle_beta   90.00
_cell.angle_gamma   90.00
#
_symmetry.space_group_name_H-M   'P 1'
#
loop_
_entity.id
_entity.type
_entity.pdbx_description
1 polymer ?
#
loop_
_entity_poly.entity_id
_entity_poly.type
_entity_poly.pdbx_seq_one_letter_code
_entity_poly.pdbx_strand_id
1 'polypeptide(L)'
;MNQSNITLKRRLSLLLFVIILISTASTGIGVGLYSYKQNLDLIDSTISSVQQETQDRSEAFFLILAGAEPSIDSEMGRGLPAISKDIGALNKSVSFVTARDLKPIAERNNVDDIYLINGSGVIFSTTYPEDQGFDLKTVGLESFLKNILNSGNSSMDRAAVNALNGEVTKYAYYSEPGSDYIIETSVQLRKALVRTLSQDFTSFLMDDFLPRIQEENPFVLDVDLFSSNTLSQYSLIHEGRKMDPEIYMQVYDKGEVRILSGNNLTVYTHFRPKEKEADYTGNLTSMIVYDISMPGRVLFETAWHTLVILILITLIAFLVSGRLFDRLVVYRLHTILNGLHRIGEGDYSVKIDDSGTDEFSRIANEINRMSGLILAREEELKNLSRDQEGVPDLSCASQK
;
A
#
# COMPACT_ATOMS: atom_id res chain seq x y z
N MET A 1 30.27 -57.75 10.61
CA MET A 1 29.96 -56.30 10.73
C MET A 1 28.60 -56.16 11.40
N ASN A 2 28.60 -55.59 12.61
CA ASN A 2 27.57 -55.78 13.62
C ASN A 2 26.38 -54.81 13.45
N GLN A 3 25.14 -55.30 13.53
CA GLN A 3 23.91 -54.51 13.31
C GLN A 3 23.76 -53.30 14.26
N SER A 4 24.41 -53.31 15.45
CA SER A 4 24.27 -52.21 16.42
C SER A 4 24.94 -50.90 15.97
N ASN A 5 26.07 -50.95 15.26
CA ASN A 5 26.79 -49.74 14.80
C ASN A 5 25.99 -48.94 13.76
N ILE A 6 25.20 -49.62 12.93
CA ILE A 6 24.30 -48.99 11.95
C ILE A 6 23.20 -48.20 12.68
N THR A 7 22.76 -48.66 13.86
CA THR A 7 21.68 -48.00 14.61
C THR A 7 22.10 -46.69 15.29
N LEU A 8 23.32 -46.60 15.84
CA LEU A 8 23.80 -45.39 16.51
C LEU A 8 24.12 -44.26 15.50
N LYS A 9 24.83 -44.59 14.40
CA LYS A 9 25.10 -43.65 13.30
C LYS A 9 23.80 -43.09 12.72
N ARG A 10 22.79 -43.96 12.51
CA ARG A 10 21.47 -43.55 12.03
C ARG A 10 20.76 -42.63 13.02
N ARG A 11 20.79 -42.92 14.33
CA ARG A 11 20.16 -42.07 15.36
C ARG A 11 20.81 -40.68 15.43
N LEU A 12 22.14 -40.60 15.39
CA LEU A 12 22.88 -39.33 15.45
C LEU A 12 22.69 -38.49 14.19
N SER A 13 22.73 -39.13 13.00
CA SER A 13 22.41 -38.45 11.74
C SER A 13 20.98 -37.92 11.72
N LEU A 14 20.03 -38.67 12.30
CA LEU A 14 18.64 -38.25 12.42
C LEU A 14 18.50 -37.06 13.40
N LEU A 15 19.22 -37.06 14.52
CA LEU A 15 19.26 -35.90 15.43
C LEU A 15 19.83 -34.65 14.76
N LEU A 16 20.94 -34.77 14.03
CA LEU A 16 21.52 -33.66 13.26
C LEU A 16 20.54 -33.13 12.21
N PHE A 17 19.86 -34.02 11.49
CA PHE A 17 18.83 -33.65 10.53
C PHE A 17 17.69 -32.88 11.20
N VAL A 18 17.19 -33.36 12.34
CA VAL A 18 16.11 -32.70 13.09
C VAL A 18 16.53 -31.30 13.56
N ILE A 19 17.77 -31.13 14.04
CA ILE A 19 18.29 -29.82 14.45
C ILE A 19 18.34 -28.85 13.26
N ILE A 20 18.88 -29.29 12.12
CA ILE A 20 18.94 -28.48 10.89
C ILE A 20 17.53 -28.12 10.42
N LEU A 21 16.60 -29.07 10.46
CA LEU A 21 15.21 -28.88 10.06
C LEU A 21 14.52 -27.82 10.94
N ILE A 22 14.64 -27.93 12.27
CA ILE A 22 14.05 -26.97 13.21
C ILE A 22 14.64 -25.57 13.01
N SER A 23 15.95 -25.47 12.85
CA SER A 23 16.62 -24.19 12.59
C SER A 23 16.12 -23.56 11.30
N THR A 24 16.03 -24.35 10.23
CA THR A 24 15.57 -23.87 8.92
C THR A 24 14.11 -23.44 8.96
N ALA A 25 13.25 -24.22 9.63
CA ALA A 25 11.84 -23.89 9.81
C ALA A 25 11.66 -22.58 10.59
N SER A 26 12.44 -22.39 11.66
CA SER A 26 12.45 -21.16 12.46
C SER A 26 12.83 -19.94 11.62
N THR A 27 13.87 -20.07 10.78
CA THR A 27 14.27 -19.02 9.84
C THR A 27 13.18 -18.73 8.81
N GLY A 28 12.56 -19.76 8.23
CA GLY A 28 11.47 -19.59 7.26
C GLY A 28 10.26 -18.85 7.84
N ILE A 29 9.86 -19.19 9.08
CA ILE A 29 8.81 -18.46 9.80
C ILE A 29 9.22 -17.00 10.01
N GLY A 30 10.47 -16.75 10.42
CA GLY A 30 10.98 -15.39 10.63
C GLY A 30 10.95 -14.54 9.35
N VAL A 31 11.38 -15.10 8.21
CA VAL A 31 11.31 -14.43 6.91
C VAL A 31 9.87 -14.18 6.49
N GLY A 32 8.96 -15.15 6.70
CA GLY A 32 7.54 -14.98 6.41
C GLY A 32 6.89 -13.86 7.21
N LEU A 33 7.16 -13.79 8.52
CA LEU A 33 6.68 -12.71 9.38
C LEU A 33 7.26 -11.35 8.98
N TYR A 34 8.55 -11.30 8.65
CA TYR A 34 9.21 -10.08 8.18
C TYR A 34 8.61 -9.58 6.86
N SER A 35 8.43 -10.48 5.89
CA SER A 35 7.82 -10.16 4.58
C SER A 35 6.37 -9.69 4.73
N TYR A 36 5.60 -10.32 5.63
CA TYR A 36 4.25 -9.89 5.94
C TYR A 36 4.22 -8.47 6.52
N LYS A 37 5.08 -8.19 7.50
CA LYS A 37 5.18 -6.84 8.10
C LYS A 37 5.61 -5.80 7.06
N GLN A 38 6.63 -6.11 6.26
CA GLN A 38 7.11 -5.21 5.21
C GLN A 38 6.03 -4.90 4.17
N ASN A 39 5.16 -5.86 3.87
CA ASN A 39 4.02 -5.62 2.99
C ASN A 39 3.00 -4.65 3.59
N LEU A 40 2.68 -4.78 4.89
CA LEU A 40 1.81 -3.83 5.57
C LEU A 40 2.39 -2.41 5.55
N ASP A 41 3.69 -2.28 5.85
CA ASP A 41 4.38 -0.99 5.80
C ASP A 41 4.37 -0.39 4.37
N LEU A 42 4.49 -1.24 3.33
CA LEU A 42 4.40 -0.81 1.93
C LEU A 42 2.98 -0.32 1.58
N ILE A 43 1.94 -1.00 2.05
CA ILE A 43 0.54 -0.59 1.83
C ILE A 43 0.30 0.79 2.45
N ASP A 44 0.68 0.97 3.72
CA ASP A 44 0.50 2.26 4.40
C ASP A 44 1.28 3.39 3.70
N SER A 45 2.53 3.13 3.30
CA SER A 45 3.32 4.10 2.53
C SER A 45 2.69 4.43 1.17
N THR A 46 2.09 3.44 0.50
CA THR A 46 1.41 3.63 -0.79
C THR A 46 0.17 4.50 -0.60
N ILE A 47 -0.65 4.19 0.41
CA ILE A 47 -1.85 4.97 0.75
C ILE A 47 -1.47 6.44 0.98
N SER A 48 -0.47 6.71 1.83
CA SER A 48 -0.02 8.08 2.10
C SER A 48 0.51 8.78 0.85
N SER A 49 1.26 8.09 -0.01
CA SER A 49 1.78 8.66 -1.26
C SER A 49 0.66 9.02 -2.24
N VAL A 50 -0.31 8.12 -2.45
CA VAL A 50 -1.43 8.35 -3.37
C VAL A 50 -2.38 9.43 -2.83
N GLN A 51 -2.60 9.48 -1.51
CA GLN A 51 -3.36 10.57 -0.88
C GLN A 51 -2.70 11.93 -1.13
N GLN A 52 -1.39 12.03 -0.93
CA GLN A 52 -0.65 13.26 -1.17
C GLN A 52 -0.71 13.66 -2.65
N GLU A 53 -0.48 12.71 -3.57
CA GLU A 53 -0.59 12.95 -5.01
C GLU A 53 -2.00 13.42 -5.40
N THR A 54 -3.05 12.82 -4.84
CA THR A 54 -4.44 13.21 -5.10
C THR A 54 -4.69 14.65 -4.63
N GLN A 55 -4.16 15.04 -3.47
CA GLN A 55 -4.27 16.41 -2.98
C GLN A 55 -3.51 17.39 -3.87
N ASP A 56 -2.26 17.08 -4.22
CA ASP A 56 -1.41 17.94 -5.06
C ASP A 56 -2.01 18.10 -6.47
N ARG A 57 -2.53 17.03 -7.07
CA ARG A 57 -3.27 17.10 -8.34
C ARG A 57 -4.58 17.85 -8.19
N SER A 58 -5.29 17.73 -7.07
CA SER A 58 -6.50 18.54 -6.83
C SER A 58 -6.15 20.04 -6.76
N GLU A 59 -5.06 20.41 -6.07
CA GLU A 59 -4.57 21.79 -6.05
C GLU A 59 -4.21 22.29 -7.47
N ALA A 60 -3.47 21.48 -8.23
CA ALA A 60 -3.11 21.81 -9.60
C ALA A 60 -4.33 21.93 -10.53
N PHE A 61 -5.36 21.10 -10.33
CA PHE A 61 -6.61 21.15 -11.09
C PHE A 61 -7.28 22.52 -10.93
N PHE A 62 -7.44 23.00 -9.69
CA PHE A 62 -8.04 24.30 -9.44
C PHE A 62 -7.18 25.47 -9.94
N LEU A 63 -5.85 25.34 -9.88
CA LEU A 63 -4.93 26.32 -10.46
C LEU A 63 -5.09 26.43 -11.98
N ILE A 64 -5.14 25.29 -12.68
CA ILE A 64 -5.35 25.25 -14.13
C ILE A 64 -6.73 25.81 -14.48
N LEU A 65 -7.76 25.42 -13.71
CA LEU A 65 -9.11 25.92 -13.90
C LEU A 65 -9.18 27.45 -13.69
N ALA A 66 -8.55 27.99 -12.65
CA ALA A 66 -8.48 29.43 -12.40
C ALA A 66 -7.79 30.18 -13.55
N GLY A 67 -6.82 29.55 -14.22
CA GLY A 67 -6.22 30.10 -15.45
C GLY A 67 -7.17 30.10 -16.66
N ALA A 68 -8.14 29.18 -16.70
CA ALA A 68 -9.14 29.05 -17.77
C ALA A 68 -10.36 29.96 -17.56
N GLU A 69 -10.76 30.19 -16.30
CA GLU A 69 -11.96 30.98 -15.94
C GLU A 69 -12.05 32.37 -16.58
N PRO A 70 -10.98 33.17 -16.74
CA PRO A 70 -11.06 34.50 -17.33
C PRO A 70 -11.66 34.52 -18.75
N SER A 71 -11.44 33.45 -19.53
CA SER A 71 -12.02 33.34 -20.88
C SER A 71 -13.54 33.14 -20.82
N ILE A 72 -14.00 32.35 -19.84
CA ILE A 72 -15.43 32.13 -19.57
C ILE A 72 -16.05 33.41 -19.00
N ASP A 73 -15.38 34.06 -18.04
CA ASP A 73 -15.83 35.32 -17.44
C ASP A 73 -16.01 36.41 -18.50
N SER A 74 -15.05 36.53 -19.44
CA SER A 74 -15.13 37.49 -20.53
C SER A 74 -16.30 37.21 -21.49
N GLU A 75 -16.62 35.94 -21.72
CA GLU A 75 -17.79 35.57 -22.52
C GLU A 75 -19.09 35.91 -21.79
N MET A 76 -19.26 35.44 -20.54
CA MET A 76 -20.45 35.71 -19.73
C MET A 76 -20.67 37.20 -19.50
N GLY A 77 -19.61 37.95 -19.22
CA GLY A 77 -19.67 39.41 -19.01
C GLY A 77 -20.09 40.20 -20.24
N ARG A 78 -19.80 39.70 -21.44
CA ARG A 78 -20.32 40.29 -22.69
C ARG A 78 -21.77 39.88 -22.98
N GLY A 79 -22.15 38.66 -22.59
CA GLY A 79 -23.50 38.13 -22.78
C GLY A 79 -24.55 38.75 -21.87
N LEU A 80 -24.22 39.00 -20.60
CA LEU A 80 -25.19 39.49 -19.59
C LEU A 80 -25.90 40.80 -19.98
N PRO A 81 -25.20 41.86 -20.44
CA PRO A 81 -25.89 43.08 -20.92
C PRO A 81 -26.77 42.84 -22.15
N ALA A 82 -26.38 41.91 -23.04
CA ALA A 82 -27.20 41.54 -24.20
C ALA A 82 -28.48 40.83 -23.76
N ILE A 83 -28.39 39.94 -22.78
CA ILE A 83 -29.54 39.27 -22.16
C ILE A 83 -30.47 40.29 -21.49
N SER A 84 -29.93 41.25 -20.73
CA SER A 84 -30.71 42.34 -20.13
C SER A 84 -31.52 43.11 -21.19
N LYS A 85 -30.84 43.49 -22.29
CA LYS A 85 -31.49 44.18 -23.42
C LYS A 85 -32.57 43.33 -24.09
N ASP A 86 -32.31 42.04 -24.27
CA ASP A 86 -33.27 41.10 -24.87
C ASP A 86 -34.53 40.92 -24.02
N ILE A 87 -34.37 40.86 -22.69
CA ILE A 87 -35.50 40.82 -21.74
C ILE A 87 -36.29 42.13 -21.82
N GLY A 88 -35.61 43.28 -21.84
CA GLY A 88 -36.24 44.59 -21.99
C GLY A 88 -37.03 44.74 -23.31
N ALA A 89 -36.58 44.09 -24.38
CA ALA A 89 -37.23 44.11 -25.69
C ALA A 89 -38.54 43.30 -25.76
N LEU A 90 -38.86 42.50 -24.74
CA LEU A 90 -40.09 41.71 -24.69
C LEU A 90 -41.36 42.56 -24.51
N ASN A 91 -41.23 43.87 -24.25
CA ASN A 91 -42.34 44.82 -24.07
C ASN A 91 -43.41 44.35 -23.06
N LYS A 92 -42.98 43.65 -22.01
CA LYS A 92 -43.81 43.22 -20.88
C LYS A 92 -43.14 43.59 -19.57
N SER A 93 -43.95 43.77 -18.52
CA SER A 93 -43.40 43.89 -17.17
C SER A 93 -42.66 42.60 -16.80
N VAL A 94 -41.49 42.76 -16.18
CA VAL A 94 -40.56 41.66 -15.86
C VAL A 94 -41.24 40.61 -14.97
N SER A 95 -42.17 41.01 -14.10
CA SER A 95 -42.95 40.10 -13.25
C SER A 95 -43.85 39.13 -14.03
N PHE A 96 -44.10 39.38 -15.33
CA PHE A 96 -44.86 38.49 -16.22
C PHE A 96 -43.97 37.77 -17.25
N VAL A 97 -42.65 37.93 -17.17
CA VAL A 97 -41.71 37.14 -17.98
C VAL A 97 -41.76 35.70 -17.47
N THR A 98 -41.86 34.75 -18.40
CA THR A 98 -41.97 33.32 -18.09
C THR A 98 -40.79 32.53 -18.65
N ALA A 99 -40.63 31.28 -18.21
CA ALA A 99 -39.65 30.35 -18.76
C ALA A 99 -39.69 30.24 -20.31
N ARG A 100 -40.90 30.30 -20.91
CA ARG A 100 -41.07 30.23 -22.37
C ARG A 100 -40.46 31.43 -23.10
N ASP A 101 -40.39 32.57 -22.41
CA ASP A 101 -39.83 33.80 -22.96
C ASP A 101 -38.32 33.85 -22.80
N LEU A 102 -37.83 33.32 -21.68
CA LEU A 102 -36.41 33.27 -21.36
C LEU A 102 -35.67 32.21 -22.18
N LYS A 103 -36.30 31.08 -22.49
CA LYS A 103 -35.64 29.97 -23.18
C LYS A 103 -35.02 30.35 -24.55
N PRO A 104 -35.72 31.07 -25.45
CA PRO A 104 -35.11 31.55 -26.70
C PRO A 104 -33.99 32.59 -26.48
N ILE A 105 -34.02 33.32 -25.36
CA ILE A 105 -32.96 34.28 -24.98
C ILE A 105 -31.73 33.51 -24.51
N ALA A 106 -31.90 32.48 -23.68
CA ALA A 106 -30.84 31.61 -23.21
C ALA A 106 -30.10 30.94 -24.37
N GLU A 107 -30.85 30.30 -25.28
CA GLU A 107 -30.33 29.62 -26.46
C GLU A 107 -29.52 30.57 -27.38
N ARG A 108 -30.02 31.79 -27.61
CA ARG A 108 -29.32 32.78 -28.46
C ARG A 108 -28.03 33.31 -27.83
N ASN A 109 -27.98 33.36 -26.50
CA ASN A 109 -26.84 33.90 -25.76
C ASN A 109 -25.88 32.81 -25.24
N ASN A 110 -26.06 31.54 -25.64
CA ASN A 110 -25.23 30.40 -25.26
C ASN A 110 -25.07 30.19 -23.74
N VAL A 111 -26.12 30.51 -22.99
CA VAL A 111 -26.24 30.18 -21.56
C VAL A 111 -27.18 29.01 -21.39
N ASP A 112 -26.93 28.17 -20.37
CA ASP A 112 -27.75 26.99 -20.11
C ASP A 112 -29.07 27.41 -19.47
N ASP A 113 -29.03 28.26 -18.44
CA ASP A 113 -30.22 28.82 -17.80
C ASP A 113 -30.15 30.33 -17.52
N ILE A 114 -31.33 30.94 -17.42
CA ILE A 114 -31.53 32.33 -16.98
C ILE A 114 -32.48 32.34 -15.79
N TYR A 115 -32.11 33.06 -14.75
CA TYR A 115 -32.89 33.28 -13.53
C TYR A 115 -33.13 34.77 -13.34
N LEU A 116 -34.37 35.11 -13.01
CA LEU A 116 -34.77 36.46 -12.59
C LEU A 116 -35.02 36.43 -11.09
N ILE A 117 -34.23 37.20 -10.35
CA ILE A 117 -34.21 37.24 -8.90
C ILE A 117 -34.74 38.60 -8.45
N ASN A 118 -35.73 38.63 -7.58
CA ASN A 118 -36.28 39.89 -7.08
C ASN A 118 -35.38 40.48 -5.99
N GLY A 119 -35.60 41.75 -5.62
CA GLY A 119 -34.87 42.42 -4.54
C GLY A 119 -34.98 41.76 -3.15
N SER A 120 -35.87 40.78 -2.96
CA SER A 120 -35.94 39.96 -1.73
C SER A 120 -35.08 38.70 -1.78
N GLY A 121 -34.39 38.43 -2.89
CA GLY A 121 -33.52 37.26 -3.11
C GLY A 121 -34.24 36.00 -3.61
N VAL A 122 -35.49 36.12 -4.08
CA VAL A 122 -36.27 34.97 -4.55
C VAL A 122 -36.27 34.89 -6.07
N ILE A 123 -36.01 33.70 -6.60
CA ILE A 123 -36.10 33.40 -8.03
C ILE A 123 -37.58 33.39 -8.44
N PHE A 124 -38.03 34.41 -9.16
CA PHE A 124 -39.44 34.54 -9.55
C PHE A 124 -39.72 34.13 -11.00
N SER A 125 -38.70 33.96 -11.84
CA SER A 125 -38.83 33.32 -13.15
C SER A 125 -37.50 32.69 -13.54
N THR A 126 -37.53 31.47 -14.06
CA THR A 126 -36.32 30.78 -14.53
C THR A 126 -36.61 29.81 -15.69
N THR A 127 -35.59 29.49 -16.49
CA THR A 127 -35.64 28.39 -17.46
C THR A 127 -35.43 27.01 -16.82
N TYR A 128 -34.95 26.96 -15.57
CA TYR A 128 -34.75 25.76 -14.77
C TYR A 128 -35.89 25.60 -13.73
N PRO A 129 -36.93 24.78 -14.00
CA PRO A 129 -38.17 24.82 -13.22
C PRO A 129 -38.04 24.42 -11.75
N GLU A 130 -37.02 23.65 -11.40
CA GLU A 130 -36.83 23.15 -10.02
C GLU A 130 -36.44 24.27 -9.04
N ASP A 131 -35.81 25.35 -9.53
CA ASP A 131 -35.37 26.49 -8.72
C ASP A 131 -36.42 27.61 -8.64
N GLN A 132 -37.57 27.44 -9.28
CA GLN A 132 -38.64 28.43 -9.28
C GLN A 132 -39.17 28.66 -7.85
N GLY A 133 -39.04 29.89 -7.36
CA GLY A 133 -39.45 30.27 -6.01
C GLY A 133 -38.41 30.00 -4.92
N PHE A 134 -37.22 29.52 -5.28
CA PHE A 134 -36.14 29.30 -4.32
C PHE A 134 -35.65 30.63 -3.72
N ASP A 135 -35.43 30.64 -2.40
CA ASP A 135 -34.93 31.80 -1.66
C ASP A 135 -33.42 31.68 -1.43
N LEU A 136 -32.64 32.47 -2.18
CA LEU A 136 -31.17 32.45 -2.15
C LEU A 136 -30.59 32.96 -0.82
N LYS A 137 -31.38 33.59 0.06
CA LYS A 137 -30.91 33.95 1.41
C LYS A 137 -30.74 32.72 2.29
N THR A 138 -31.48 31.65 2.02
CA THR A 138 -31.36 30.39 2.78
C THR A 138 -29.99 29.74 2.63
N VAL A 139 -29.29 30.06 1.55
CA VAL A 139 -27.91 29.62 1.26
C VAL A 139 -26.87 30.74 1.48
N GLY A 140 -27.25 31.83 2.14
CA GLY A 140 -26.32 32.88 2.60
C GLY A 140 -25.93 33.94 1.56
N LEU A 141 -26.61 34.02 0.41
CA LEU A 141 -26.26 34.97 -0.66
C LEU A 141 -26.82 36.39 -0.46
N GLU A 142 -27.48 36.68 0.67
CA GLU A 142 -28.17 37.96 0.90
C GLU A 142 -27.27 39.18 0.70
N SER A 143 -26.09 39.18 1.32
CA SER A 143 -25.14 40.30 1.25
C SER A 143 -24.58 40.50 -0.15
N PHE A 144 -24.37 39.40 -0.89
CA PHE A 144 -23.87 39.42 -2.25
C PHE A 144 -24.90 40.01 -3.21
N LEU A 145 -26.15 39.51 -3.15
CA LEU A 145 -27.24 40.00 -3.99
C LEU A 145 -27.53 41.49 -3.74
N LYS A 146 -27.45 41.96 -2.49
CA LYS A 146 -27.58 43.38 -2.15
C LYS A 146 -26.52 44.27 -2.81
N ASN A 147 -25.30 43.78 -2.98
CA ASN A 147 -24.23 44.53 -3.64
C ASN A 147 -24.38 44.59 -5.16
N ILE A 148 -25.04 43.59 -5.76
CA ILE A 148 -25.27 43.51 -7.20
C ILE A 148 -26.50 44.29 -7.63
N LEU A 149 -27.56 44.25 -6.83
CA LEU A 149 -28.81 44.93 -7.13
C LEU A 149 -28.56 46.42 -7.45
N ASN A 150 -29.05 46.88 -8.59
CA ASN A 150 -28.91 48.26 -9.07
C ASN A 150 -27.45 48.75 -9.20
N SER A 151 -26.48 47.84 -9.35
CA SER A 151 -25.06 48.21 -9.46
C SER A 151 -24.63 48.62 -10.87
N GLY A 152 -25.30 48.12 -11.91
CA GLY A 152 -24.87 48.25 -13.30
C GLY A 152 -23.61 47.45 -13.66
N ASN A 153 -23.06 46.70 -12.72
CA ASN A 153 -21.86 45.89 -12.91
C ASN A 153 -22.23 44.41 -13.05
N SER A 154 -21.51 43.70 -13.90
CA SER A 154 -21.56 42.23 -13.92
C SER A 154 -20.68 41.68 -12.80
N SER A 155 -21.14 40.63 -12.13
CA SER A 155 -20.36 39.86 -11.17
C SER A 155 -20.31 38.41 -11.61
N MET A 156 -19.11 37.87 -11.80
CA MET A 156 -18.90 36.47 -12.14
C MET A 156 -18.63 35.70 -10.85
N ASP A 157 -19.35 34.61 -10.67
CA ASP A 157 -19.06 33.65 -9.61
C ASP A 157 -18.12 32.56 -10.13
N ARG A 158 -17.52 31.78 -9.23
CA ARG A 158 -16.73 30.61 -9.62
C ARG A 158 -17.63 29.44 -9.99
N ALA A 159 -17.06 28.47 -10.69
CA ALA A 159 -17.73 27.20 -10.91
C ALA A 159 -17.97 26.47 -9.57
N ALA A 160 -19.21 26.03 -9.35
CA ALA A 160 -19.63 25.29 -8.17
C ALA A 160 -20.48 24.09 -8.60
N VAL A 161 -20.52 23.06 -7.74
CA VAL A 161 -21.40 21.92 -7.99
C VAL A 161 -22.83 22.31 -7.68
N ASN A 162 -23.70 22.20 -8.67
CA ASN A 162 -25.13 22.39 -8.49
C ASN A 162 -25.66 21.33 -7.50
N ALA A 163 -26.31 21.80 -6.44
CA ALA A 163 -26.75 20.98 -5.32
C ALA A 163 -27.90 20.02 -5.66
N LEU A 164 -28.58 20.23 -6.81
CA LEU A 164 -29.70 19.39 -7.25
C LEU A 164 -29.21 18.28 -8.17
N ASN A 165 -28.52 18.62 -9.25
CA ASN A 165 -28.18 17.67 -10.32
C ASN A 165 -26.70 17.19 -10.29
N GLY A 166 -25.83 17.81 -9.49
CA GLY A 166 -24.42 17.44 -9.39
C GLY A 166 -23.55 17.93 -10.55
N GLU A 167 -24.09 18.76 -11.45
CA GLU A 167 -23.32 19.36 -12.54
C GLU A 167 -22.40 20.47 -12.02
N VAL A 168 -21.19 20.57 -12.59
CA VAL A 168 -20.28 21.68 -12.27
C VAL A 168 -20.66 22.88 -13.13
N THR A 169 -21.19 23.92 -12.49
CA THR A 169 -21.85 25.05 -13.15
C THR A 169 -21.27 26.37 -12.66
N LYS A 170 -21.05 27.31 -13.57
CA LYS A 170 -20.60 28.66 -13.27
C LYS A 170 -21.74 29.64 -13.43
N TYR A 171 -21.88 30.55 -12.47
CA TYR A 171 -22.95 31.54 -12.45
C TYR A 171 -22.40 32.94 -12.68
N ALA A 172 -23.19 33.79 -13.33
CA ALA A 172 -22.88 35.20 -13.45
C ALA A 172 -24.14 36.03 -13.27
N TYR A 173 -23.97 37.19 -12.64
CA TYR A 173 -25.04 38.04 -12.15
C TYR A 173 -24.92 39.44 -12.74
N TYR A 174 -26.06 40.05 -13.05
CA TYR A 174 -26.14 41.41 -13.54
C TYR A 174 -27.43 42.08 -13.08
N SER A 175 -27.35 43.36 -12.72
CA SER A 175 -28.53 44.18 -12.48
C SER A 175 -28.35 45.51 -13.20
N GLU A 176 -29.27 45.81 -14.12
CA GLU A 176 -29.33 47.11 -14.79
C GLU A 176 -29.52 48.24 -13.76
N PRO A 177 -28.90 49.42 -13.94
CA PRO A 177 -29.19 50.57 -13.10
C PRO A 177 -30.67 50.96 -13.14
N GLY A 178 -31.26 51.17 -11.97
CA GLY A 178 -32.68 51.42 -11.75
C GLY A 178 -33.56 50.18 -11.69
N SER A 179 -33.00 48.98 -11.92
CA SER A 179 -33.73 47.71 -11.81
C SER A 179 -33.99 47.31 -10.36
N ASP A 180 -35.14 46.69 -10.12
CA ASP A 180 -35.53 46.05 -8.86
C ASP A 180 -35.31 44.51 -8.87
N TYR A 181 -34.70 44.00 -9.94
CA TYR A 181 -34.37 42.59 -10.12
C TYR A 181 -32.92 42.39 -10.61
N ILE A 182 -32.41 41.19 -10.36
CA ILE A 182 -31.11 40.70 -10.82
C ILE A 182 -31.36 39.61 -11.87
N ILE A 183 -30.53 39.60 -12.91
CA ILE A 183 -30.42 38.53 -13.89
C ILE A 183 -29.24 37.68 -13.49
N GLU A 184 -29.47 36.40 -13.27
CA GLU A 184 -28.42 35.39 -13.14
C GLU A 184 -28.45 34.48 -14.36
N THR A 185 -27.28 34.07 -14.82
CA THR A 185 -27.12 33.10 -15.91
C THR A 185 -26.19 31.99 -15.48
N SER A 186 -26.49 30.76 -15.89
CA SER A 186 -25.64 29.60 -15.65
C SER A 186 -24.99 29.12 -16.95
N VAL A 187 -23.77 28.61 -16.83
CA VAL A 187 -23.12 27.80 -17.86
C VAL A 187 -22.51 26.56 -17.25
N GLN A 188 -22.75 25.39 -17.86
CA GLN A 188 -22.07 24.16 -17.49
C GLN A 188 -20.58 24.30 -17.82
N LEU A 189 -19.72 24.05 -16.83
CA LEU A 189 -18.29 24.32 -16.93
C LEU A 189 -17.66 23.56 -18.09
N ARG A 190 -18.02 22.28 -18.27
CA ARG A 190 -17.51 21.45 -19.38
C ARG A 190 -17.83 22.08 -20.74
N LYS A 191 -19.08 22.50 -20.97
CA LYS A 191 -19.49 23.14 -22.24
C LYS A 191 -18.76 24.47 -22.44
N ALA A 192 -18.62 25.27 -21.39
CA ALA A 192 -17.94 26.55 -21.43
C ALA A 192 -16.45 26.39 -21.77
N LEU A 193 -15.76 25.40 -21.18
CA LEU A 193 -14.35 25.10 -21.47
C LEU A 193 -14.15 24.63 -22.92
N VAL A 194 -15.02 23.77 -23.44
CA VAL A 194 -14.95 23.33 -24.85
C VAL A 194 -15.09 24.52 -25.80
N ARG A 195 -16.03 25.43 -25.50
CA ARG A 195 -16.34 26.60 -26.34
C ARG A 195 -15.27 27.68 -26.28
N THR A 196 -14.72 27.96 -25.10
CA THR A 196 -13.77 29.07 -24.88
C THR A 196 -12.32 28.67 -25.09
N LEU A 197 -12.00 27.38 -24.92
CA LEU A 197 -10.65 26.85 -25.07
C LEU A 197 -10.61 25.76 -26.15
N SER A 198 -10.84 24.50 -25.78
CA SER A 198 -10.86 23.37 -26.71
C SER A 198 -11.42 22.09 -26.07
N GLN A 199 -11.82 21.14 -26.91
CA GLN A 199 -12.20 19.79 -26.48
C GLN A 199 -11.02 19.06 -25.82
N ASP A 200 -9.81 19.17 -26.37
CA ASP A 200 -8.62 18.48 -25.86
C ASP A 200 -8.25 18.98 -24.46
N PHE A 201 -8.26 20.30 -24.24
CA PHE A 201 -8.02 20.88 -22.91
C PHE A 201 -9.05 20.41 -21.89
N THR A 202 -10.33 20.39 -22.28
CA THR A 202 -11.42 19.98 -21.40
C THR A 202 -11.31 18.51 -21.02
N SER A 203 -11.01 17.65 -22.00
CA SER A 203 -10.85 16.22 -21.79
C SER A 203 -9.63 15.93 -20.90
N PHE A 204 -8.51 16.62 -21.16
CA PHE A 204 -7.33 16.56 -20.30
C PHE A 204 -7.67 16.92 -18.84
N LEU A 205 -8.32 18.06 -18.60
CA LEU A 205 -8.54 18.56 -17.25
C LEU A 205 -9.62 17.76 -16.50
N MET A 206 -10.75 17.43 -17.15
CA MET A 206 -11.90 16.82 -16.50
C MET A 206 -11.87 15.29 -16.49
N ASP A 207 -11.32 14.66 -17.54
CA ASP A 207 -11.44 13.21 -17.76
C ASP A 207 -10.12 12.48 -17.48
N ASP A 208 -8.98 13.13 -17.70
CA ASP A 208 -7.66 12.48 -17.58
C ASP A 208 -6.94 12.85 -16.27
N PHE A 209 -7.00 14.12 -15.85
CA PHE A 209 -6.03 14.65 -14.89
C PHE A 209 -6.03 13.95 -13.52
N LEU A 210 -7.22 13.81 -12.91
CA LEU A 210 -7.41 13.08 -11.66
C LEU A 210 -7.56 11.56 -11.88
N PRO A 211 -8.36 11.07 -12.86
CA PRO A 211 -8.54 9.62 -13.05
C PRO A 211 -7.25 8.86 -13.40
N ARG A 212 -6.26 9.49 -14.06
CA ARG A 212 -4.96 8.85 -14.36
C ARG A 212 -4.17 8.40 -13.13
N ILE A 213 -4.49 8.88 -11.92
CA ILE A 213 -3.92 8.34 -10.68
C ILE A 213 -4.13 6.81 -10.61
N GLN A 214 -5.26 6.31 -11.11
CA GLN A 214 -5.56 4.88 -11.17
C GLN A 214 -4.61 4.13 -12.14
N GLU A 215 -4.26 4.74 -13.27
CA GLU A 215 -3.37 4.13 -14.26
C GLU A 215 -1.92 4.07 -13.76
N GLU A 216 -1.51 5.06 -12.98
CA GLU A 216 -0.14 5.19 -12.46
C GLU A 216 0.08 4.37 -11.17
N ASN A 217 -1.00 4.01 -10.47
CA ASN A 217 -0.94 3.30 -9.20
C ASN A 217 -1.69 1.96 -9.27
N PRO A 218 -0.99 0.80 -9.41
CA PRO A 218 -1.62 -0.49 -9.66
C PRO A 218 -2.49 -1.04 -8.50
N PHE A 219 -2.41 -0.42 -7.33
CA PHE A 219 -3.22 -0.76 -6.15
C PHE A 219 -4.48 0.09 -6.02
N VAL A 220 -4.66 1.10 -6.88
CA VAL A 220 -5.80 2.01 -6.82
C VAL A 220 -6.86 1.54 -7.82
N LEU A 221 -8.04 1.24 -7.31
CA LEU A 221 -9.19 0.77 -8.08
C LEU A 221 -10.13 1.88 -8.49
N ASP A 222 -10.29 2.90 -7.64
CA ASP A 222 -11.13 4.07 -7.92
C ASP A 222 -10.57 5.29 -7.19
N VAL A 223 -10.79 6.48 -7.76
CA VAL A 223 -10.43 7.78 -7.20
C VAL A 223 -11.58 8.71 -7.48
N ASP A 224 -11.95 9.50 -6.48
CA ASP A 224 -12.99 10.49 -6.59
C ASP A 224 -12.71 11.71 -5.72
N LEU A 225 -13.34 12.82 -6.07
CA LEU A 225 -13.26 14.08 -5.37
C LEU A 225 -14.64 14.67 -5.25
N PHE A 226 -15.09 14.88 -4.01
CA PHE A 226 -16.43 15.37 -3.71
C PHE A 226 -16.37 16.80 -3.17
N SER A 227 -17.38 17.60 -3.52
CA SER A 227 -17.66 18.83 -2.77
C SER A 227 -18.02 18.45 -1.33
N SER A 228 -17.41 19.10 -0.34
CA SER A 228 -17.62 18.78 1.07
C SER A 228 -18.27 19.95 1.80
N ASN A 229 -19.49 20.28 1.39
CA ASN A 229 -20.38 21.18 2.10
C ASN A 229 -21.71 20.47 2.41
N THR A 230 -22.52 21.03 3.32
CA THR A 230 -23.78 20.39 3.77
C THR A 230 -24.88 20.37 2.70
N LEU A 231 -24.73 21.13 1.62
CA LEU A 231 -25.73 21.31 0.56
C LEU A 231 -25.44 20.41 -0.65
N SER A 232 -24.17 20.18 -0.99
CA SER A 232 -23.72 19.37 -2.11
C SER A 232 -22.58 18.42 -1.68
N GLN A 233 -22.83 17.13 -1.88
CA GLN A 233 -21.92 16.01 -1.62
C GLN A 233 -21.64 15.24 -2.91
N TYR A 234 -21.68 15.95 -4.04
CA TYR A 234 -21.56 15.38 -5.37
C TYR A 234 -20.09 15.31 -5.78
N SER A 235 -19.80 14.34 -6.62
CA SER A 235 -18.50 14.18 -7.24
C SER A 235 -18.24 15.32 -8.23
N LEU A 236 -17.00 15.78 -8.25
CA LEU A 236 -16.48 16.77 -9.19
C LEU A 236 -16.00 16.14 -10.50
N ILE A 237 -15.82 14.82 -10.53
CA ILE A 237 -15.25 14.10 -11.68
C ILE A 237 -16.25 13.10 -12.31
N HIS A 238 -17.16 12.54 -11.51
CA HIS A 238 -18.17 11.58 -11.91
C HIS A 238 -19.56 12.17 -11.71
N GLU A 239 -20.07 12.78 -12.78
CA GLU A 239 -21.35 13.48 -12.77
C GLU A 239 -22.49 12.61 -12.21
N GLY A 240 -23.28 13.18 -11.29
CA GLY A 240 -24.39 12.50 -10.62
C GLY A 240 -24.00 11.53 -9.49
N ARG A 241 -22.72 11.20 -9.30
CA ARG A 241 -22.27 10.38 -8.15
C ARG A 241 -22.29 11.23 -6.88
N LYS A 242 -22.86 10.69 -5.81
CA LYS A 242 -23.00 11.37 -4.51
C LYS A 242 -22.37 10.55 -3.39
N MET A 243 -21.73 11.22 -2.45
CA MET A 243 -21.23 10.60 -1.22
C MET A 243 -22.37 10.26 -0.28
N ASP A 244 -22.20 9.16 0.46
CA ASP A 244 -23.11 8.82 1.55
C ASP A 244 -23.08 9.90 2.65
N PRO A 245 -24.22 10.50 3.04
CA PRO A 245 -24.27 11.53 4.08
C PRO A 245 -23.70 11.08 5.44
N GLU A 246 -23.80 9.80 5.79
CA GLU A 246 -23.25 9.26 7.03
C GLU A 246 -21.72 9.19 6.99
N ILE A 247 -21.16 8.83 5.83
CA ILE A 247 -19.70 8.83 5.61
C ILE A 247 -19.20 10.27 5.65
N TYR A 248 -19.88 11.19 4.96
CA TYR A 248 -19.55 12.62 4.99
C TYR A 248 -19.45 13.15 6.42
N MET A 249 -20.44 12.86 7.28
CA MET A 249 -20.45 13.34 8.66
C MET A 249 -19.25 12.82 9.46
N GLN A 250 -18.89 11.55 9.27
CA GLN A 250 -17.74 10.94 9.93
C GLN A 250 -16.41 11.52 9.43
N VAL A 251 -16.29 11.76 8.13
CA VAL A 251 -15.09 12.32 7.51
C VAL A 251 -14.91 13.78 7.90
N TYR A 252 -15.99 14.54 7.96
CA TYR A 252 -15.98 15.92 8.42
C TYR A 252 -15.53 16.06 9.88
N ASP A 253 -15.95 15.15 10.75
CA ASP A 253 -15.58 15.13 12.18
C ASP A 253 -14.14 14.62 12.42
N LYS A 254 -13.75 13.53 11.75
CA LYS A 254 -12.47 12.83 12.01
C LYS A 254 -11.33 13.26 11.10
N GLY A 255 -11.62 13.97 10.01
CA GLY A 255 -10.67 14.29 8.94
C GLY A 255 -10.38 13.14 7.98
N GLU A 256 -10.35 11.90 8.47
CA GLU A 256 -10.16 10.70 7.64
C GLU A 256 -11.05 9.55 8.13
N VAL A 257 -11.61 8.79 7.18
CA VAL A 257 -12.34 7.55 7.45
C VAL A 257 -11.85 6.46 6.52
N ARG A 258 -11.55 5.30 7.11
CA ARG A 258 -11.13 4.09 6.39
C ARG A 258 -12.21 3.02 6.51
N ILE A 259 -12.69 2.51 5.39
CA ILE A 259 -13.75 1.49 5.32
C ILE A 259 -13.19 0.25 4.63
N LEU A 260 -13.16 -0.86 5.35
CA LEU A 260 -12.75 -2.15 4.81
C LEU A 260 -13.98 -2.92 4.29
N SER A 261 -13.97 -3.27 3.01
CA SER A 261 -15.01 -4.08 2.37
C SER A 261 -14.36 -5.22 1.59
N GLY A 262 -14.30 -6.41 2.19
CA GLY A 262 -13.57 -7.54 1.62
C GLY A 262 -12.08 -7.27 1.48
N ASN A 263 -11.58 -7.26 0.24
CA ASN A 263 -10.19 -6.95 -0.09
C ASN A 263 -9.97 -5.47 -0.48
N ASN A 264 -11.00 -4.64 -0.38
CA ASN A 264 -10.93 -3.26 -0.78
C ASN A 264 -10.91 -2.37 0.47
N LEU A 265 -9.94 -1.46 0.52
CA LEU A 265 -9.89 -0.40 1.52
C LEU A 265 -10.31 0.91 0.86
N THR A 266 -11.45 1.46 1.25
CA THR A 266 -11.85 2.80 0.82
C THR A 266 -11.39 3.81 1.86
N VAL A 267 -10.61 4.79 1.44
CA VAL A 267 -10.13 5.87 2.30
C VAL A 267 -10.76 7.18 1.85
N TYR A 268 -11.46 7.83 2.76
CA TYR A 268 -12.01 9.16 2.57
C TYR A 268 -11.18 10.16 3.37
N THR A 269 -10.73 11.23 2.73
CA THR A 269 -9.92 12.26 3.39
C THR A 269 -10.50 13.64 3.14
N HIS A 270 -10.86 14.32 4.22
CA HIS A 270 -11.28 15.71 4.22
C HIS A 270 -10.07 16.63 4.13
N PHE A 271 -10.10 17.57 3.19
CA PHE A 271 -9.06 18.59 3.12
C PHE A 271 -9.61 19.90 2.56
N ARG A 272 -8.91 20.99 2.86
CA ARG A 272 -9.13 22.28 2.22
C ARG A 272 -7.98 22.49 1.25
N PRO A 273 -8.25 22.76 -0.04
CA PRO A 273 -7.21 23.18 -0.97
C PRO A 273 -6.43 24.38 -0.40
N LYS A 274 -5.10 24.38 -0.53
CA LYS A 274 -4.27 25.49 -0.05
C LYS A 274 -4.45 26.76 -0.87
N GLU A 275 -4.83 26.60 -2.14
CA GLU A 275 -4.86 27.70 -3.07
C GLU A 275 -6.06 28.61 -2.82
N LYS A 276 -5.81 29.92 -2.70
CA LYS A 276 -6.87 30.93 -2.53
C LYS A 276 -7.87 30.91 -3.67
N GLU A 277 -7.43 30.51 -4.86
CA GLU A 277 -8.29 30.36 -6.03
C GLU A 277 -9.33 29.23 -5.83
N ALA A 278 -9.02 28.24 -4.99
CA ALA A 278 -9.94 27.15 -4.66
C ALA A 278 -10.86 27.44 -3.46
N ASP A 279 -10.68 28.57 -2.74
CA ASP A 279 -11.42 28.90 -1.51
C ASP A 279 -12.96 28.94 -1.70
N TYR A 280 -13.43 29.14 -2.94
CA TYR A 280 -14.87 29.23 -3.27
C TYR A 280 -15.54 27.86 -3.46
N THR A 281 -14.78 26.79 -3.69
CA THR A 281 -15.32 25.42 -3.71
C THR A 281 -15.52 24.84 -2.30
N GLY A 282 -14.97 25.52 -1.29
CA GLY A 282 -15.06 25.14 0.10
C GLY A 282 -14.10 24.00 0.45
N ASN A 283 -14.51 23.19 1.42
CA ASN A 283 -13.76 21.98 1.74
C ASN A 283 -14.09 20.89 0.71
N LEU A 284 -13.15 19.97 0.51
CA LEU A 284 -13.30 18.82 -0.38
C LEU A 284 -13.10 17.52 0.40
N THR A 285 -13.59 16.43 -0.17
CA THR A 285 -13.28 15.10 0.32
C THR A 285 -12.82 14.24 -0.83
N SER A 286 -11.61 13.69 -0.77
CA SER A 286 -11.18 12.65 -1.70
C SER A 286 -11.70 11.29 -1.24
N MET A 287 -11.99 10.41 -2.20
CA MET A 287 -12.25 9.00 -1.98
C MET A 287 -11.27 8.22 -2.82
N ILE A 288 -10.54 7.29 -2.20
CA ILE A 288 -9.63 6.40 -2.92
C ILE A 288 -9.94 4.97 -2.49
N VAL A 289 -10.20 4.11 -3.47
CA VAL A 289 -10.44 2.68 -3.25
C VAL A 289 -9.15 1.94 -3.58
N TYR A 290 -8.55 1.31 -2.58
CA TYR A 290 -7.35 0.51 -2.73
C TYR A 290 -7.69 -0.98 -2.78
N ASP A 291 -7.05 -1.71 -3.68
CA ASP A 291 -6.92 -3.15 -3.58
C ASP A 291 -5.83 -3.46 -2.54
N ILE A 292 -6.26 -3.85 -1.34
CA ILE A 292 -5.36 -4.31 -0.29
C ILE A 292 -5.21 -5.83 -0.29
N SER A 293 -5.72 -6.51 -1.33
CA SER A 293 -5.33 -7.90 -1.52
C SER A 293 -3.82 -7.92 -1.67
N MET A 294 -3.17 -8.65 -0.77
CA MET A 294 -1.82 -9.10 -1.06
C MET A 294 -1.89 -9.80 -2.41
N PRO A 295 -1.14 -9.35 -3.43
CA PRO A 295 -1.13 -10.05 -4.69
C PRO A 295 -0.71 -11.48 -4.37
N GLY A 296 -1.65 -12.43 -4.42
CA GLY A 296 -1.39 -13.81 -3.98
C GLY A 296 -0.20 -14.40 -4.73
N ARG A 297 0.04 -13.89 -5.94
CA ARG A 297 1.24 -14.13 -6.76
C ARG A 297 2.53 -13.66 -6.09
N VAL A 298 2.61 -12.45 -5.53
CA VAL A 298 3.83 -11.95 -4.86
C VAL A 298 4.13 -12.76 -3.60
N LEU A 299 3.11 -13.06 -2.78
CA LEU A 299 3.28 -13.94 -1.63
C LEU A 299 3.70 -15.35 -2.03
N PHE A 300 3.07 -15.92 -3.06
CA PHE A 300 3.38 -17.27 -3.53
C PHE A 300 4.77 -17.34 -4.15
N GLU A 301 5.16 -16.40 -5.01
CA GLU A 301 6.50 -16.33 -5.61
C GLU A 301 7.58 -16.14 -4.53
N THR A 302 7.37 -15.21 -3.59
CA THR A 302 8.32 -14.99 -2.47
C THR A 302 8.42 -16.23 -1.59
N ALA A 303 7.28 -16.85 -1.25
CA ALA A 303 7.26 -18.07 -0.45
C ALA A 303 7.90 -19.25 -1.19
N TRP A 304 7.66 -19.39 -2.50
CA TRP A 304 8.23 -20.43 -3.33
C TRP A 304 9.74 -20.29 -3.45
N HIS A 305 10.24 -19.09 -3.77
CA HIS A 305 11.68 -18.83 -3.81
C HIS A 305 12.32 -19.07 -2.44
N THR A 306 11.69 -18.60 -1.36
CA THR A 306 12.16 -18.84 0.01
C THR A 306 12.20 -20.35 0.31
N LEU A 307 11.16 -21.10 -0.05
CA LEU A 307 11.09 -22.55 0.15
C LEU A 307 12.21 -23.28 -0.61
N VAL A 308 12.41 -22.95 -1.89
CA VAL A 308 13.46 -23.55 -2.72
C VAL A 308 14.85 -23.29 -2.12
N ILE A 309 15.12 -22.05 -1.70
CA ILE A 309 16.39 -21.67 -1.06
C ILE A 309 16.56 -22.41 0.27
N LEU A 310 15.52 -22.50 1.10
CA LEU A 310 15.57 -23.23 2.37
C LEU A 310 15.87 -24.72 2.15
N ILE A 311 15.22 -25.37 1.19
CA ILE A 311 15.47 -26.78 0.84
C ILE A 311 16.92 -26.97 0.39
N LEU A 312 17.43 -26.09 -0.48
CA LEU A 312 18.82 -26.14 -0.95
C LEU A 312 19.82 -26.00 0.21
N ILE A 313 19.60 -25.01 1.09
CA ILE A 313 20.46 -24.78 2.27
C ILE A 313 20.41 -25.98 3.21
N THR A 314 19.22 -26.53 3.52
CA THR A 314 19.08 -27.72 4.36
C THR A 314 19.81 -28.92 3.76
N LEU A 315 19.68 -29.14 2.45
CA LEU A 315 20.34 -30.26 1.77
C LEU A 315 21.87 -30.12 1.83
N ILE A 316 22.39 -28.94 1.50
CA ILE A 316 23.83 -28.67 1.56
C ILE A 316 24.35 -28.80 2.98
N ALA A 317 23.66 -28.20 3.96
CA ALA A 317 24.02 -28.30 5.38
C ALA A 317 24.03 -29.76 5.84
N PHE A 318 23.02 -30.56 5.48
CA PHE A 318 22.97 -31.97 5.83
C PHE A 318 24.11 -32.78 5.20
N LEU A 319 24.42 -32.56 3.93
CA LEU A 319 25.52 -33.24 3.25
C LEU A 319 26.88 -32.87 3.85
N VAL A 320 27.12 -31.58 4.10
CA VAL A 320 28.36 -31.08 4.70
C VAL A 320 28.51 -31.56 6.13
N SER A 321 27.50 -31.36 6.98
CA SER A 321 27.49 -31.83 8.36
C SER A 321 27.61 -33.34 8.45
N GLY A 322 26.93 -34.09 7.58
CA GLY A 322 27.05 -35.54 7.52
C GLY A 322 28.48 -36.00 7.20
N ARG A 323 29.12 -35.38 6.21
CA ARG A 323 30.50 -35.71 5.82
C ARG A 323 31.51 -35.31 6.89
N LEU A 324 31.33 -34.15 7.51
CA LEU A 324 32.18 -33.68 8.62
C LEU A 324 32.01 -34.57 9.85
N PHE A 325 30.79 -34.93 10.22
CA PHE A 325 30.52 -35.78 11.37
C PHE A 325 31.09 -37.19 11.19
N ASP A 326 30.97 -37.76 10.00
CA ASP A 326 31.54 -39.08 9.71
C ASP A 326 33.08 -39.07 9.85
N ARG A 327 33.72 -38.02 9.33
CA ARG A 327 35.17 -37.89 9.35
C ARG A 327 35.72 -37.53 10.74
N LEU A 328 35.10 -36.59 11.43
CA LEU A 328 35.60 -36.01 12.68
C LEU A 328 35.21 -36.85 13.91
N VAL A 329 34.10 -37.60 13.86
CA VAL A 329 33.58 -38.34 15.02
C VAL A 329 33.52 -39.83 14.75
N VAL A 330 32.73 -40.27 13.76
CA VAL A 330 32.39 -41.70 13.59
C VAL A 330 33.61 -42.54 13.22
N TYR A 331 34.39 -42.11 12.22
CA TYR A 331 35.58 -42.82 11.78
C TYR A 331 36.61 -42.95 12.91
N ARG A 332 36.89 -41.86 13.62
CA ARG A 332 37.87 -41.83 14.72
C ARG A 332 37.45 -42.70 15.90
N LEU A 333 36.16 -42.66 16.25
CA LEU A 333 35.60 -43.56 17.26
C LEU A 333 35.75 -45.04 16.86
N HIS A 334 35.51 -45.38 15.58
CA HIS A 334 35.72 -46.74 15.09
C HIS A 334 37.18 -47.19 15.13
N THR A 335 38.11 -46.32 14.76
CA THR A 335 39.55 -46.61 14.86
C THR A 335 39.95 -46.92 16.30
N ILE A 336 39.49 -46.11 17.26
CA ILE A 336 39.77 -46.33 18.69
C ILE A 336 39.14 -47.64 19.18
N LEU A 337 37.87 -47.90 18.87
CA LEU A 337 37.17 -49.12 19.28
C LEU A 337 37.81 -50.39 18.71
N ASN A 338 38.19 -50.37 17.43
CA ASN A 338 38.84 -51.51 16.79
C ASN A 338 40.23 -51.79 17.39
N GLY A 339 41.00 -50.72 17.66
CA GLY A 339 42.28 -50.84 18.33
C GLY A 339 42.15 -51.43 19.73
N LEU A 340 41.20 -50.93 20.51
CA LEU A 340 40.90 -51.44 21.84
C LEU A 340 40.46 -52.91 21.81
N HIS A 341 39.65 -53.31 20.82
CA HIS A 341 39.22 -54.70 20.67
C HIS A 341 40.39 -55.65 20.42
N ARG A 342 41.32 -55.28 19.53
CA ARG A 342 42.54 -56.08 19.24
C ARG A 342 43.45 -56.20 20.46
N ILE A 343 43.63 -55.10 21.20
CA ILE A 343 44.36 -55.11 22.48
C ILE A 343 43.68 -56.06 23.48
N GLY A 344 42.34 -56.03 23.56
CA GLY A 344 41.56 -56.94 24.39
C GLY A 344 41.64 -58.41 23.99
N GLU A 345 41.98 -58.72 22.73
CA GLU A 345 42.24 -60.08 22.23
C GLU A 345 43.68 -60.57 22.50
N GLY A 346 44.52 -59.74 23.16
CA GLY A 346 45.90 -60.07 23.53
C GLY A 346 46.96 -59.57 22.55
N ASP A 347 46.59 -58.84 21.49
CA ASP A 347 47.55 -58.20 20.58
C ASP A 347 47.94 -56.80 21.12
N TYR A 348 48.79 -56.78 22.15
CA TYR A 348 49.25 -55.53 22.79
C TYR A 348 50.25 -54.71 21.95
N SER A 349 50.69 -55.25 20.82
CA SER A 349 51.65 -54.60 19.91
C SER A 349 51.02 -53.51 19.03
N VAL A 350 49.69 -53.50 18.94
CA VAL A 350 48.92 -52.56 18.13
C VAL A 350 48.95 -51.17 18.72
N LYS A 351 49.22 -50.17 17.87
CA LYS A 351 49.04 -48.76 18.22
C LYS A 351 47.81 -48.21 17.50
N ILE A 352 46.96 -47.52 18.27
CA ILE A 352 45.85 -46.73 17.75
C ILE A 352 46.45 -45.44 17.19
N ASP A 353 46.42 -45.30 15.86
CA ASP A 353 46.93 -44.12 15.17
C ASP A 353 45.84 -43.05 15.05
N ASP A 354 45.94 -42.02 15.87
CA ASP A 354 45.06 -40.86 15.85
C ASP A 354 45.88 -39.58 16.10
N SER A 355 45.99 -38.75 15.06
CA SER A 355 46.92 -37.60 14.99
C SER A 355 46.27 -36.25 15.31
N GLY A 356 45.08 -36.26 15.92
CA GLY A 356 44.41 -35.04 16.34
C GLY A 356 45.02 -34.42 17.61
N THR A 357 44.44 -33.29 18.02
CA THR A 357 44.81 -32.58 19.26
C THR A 357 43.66 -32.47 20.25
N ASP A 358 42.59 -33.24 20.03
CA ASP A 358 41.34 -33.22 20.81
C ASP A 358 41.19 -34.45 21.72
N GLU A 359 40.02 -34.60 22.34
CA GLU A 359 39.72 -35.64 23.33
C GLU A 359 39.90 -37.05 22.78
N PHE A 360 39.59 -37.30 21.51
CA PHE A 360 39.76 -38.61 20.88
C PHE A 360 41.24 -39.02 20.83
N SER A 361 42.11 -38.06 20.52
CA SER A 361 43.56 -38.25 20.44
C SER A 361 44.15 -38.52 21.81
N ARG A 362 43.63 -37.81 22.83
CA ARG A 362 44.01 -38.03 24.23
C ARG A 362 43.63 -39.44 24.70
N ILE A 363 42.44 -39.92 24.34
CA ILE A 363 41.99 -41.28 24.65
C ILE A 363 42.86 -42.32 23.93
N ALA A 364 43.12 -42.14 22.64
CA ALA A 364 43.97 -43.06 21.86
C ALA A 364 45.38 -43.18 22.48
N ASN A 365 45.98 -42.06 22.88
CA ASN A 365 47.30 -42.04 23.52
C ASN A 365 47.32 -42.73 24.90
N GLU A 366 46.29 -42.53 25.72
CA GLU A 366 46.20 -43.20 27.02
C GLU A 366 46.03 -44.72 26.86
N ILE A 367 45.23 -45.17 25.88
CA ILE A 367 45.09 -46.59 25.55
C ILE A 367 46.41 -47.17 25.06
N ASN A 368 47.12 -46.47 24.15
CA ASN A 368 48.44 -46.90 23.68
C ASN A 368 49.45 -47.03 24.83
N ARG A 369 49.42 -46.10 25.81
CA ARG A 369 50.26 -46.16 27.00
C ARG A 369 49.95 -47.40 27.84
N MET A 370 48.68 -47.69 28.09
CA MET A 370 48.28 -48.90 28.82
C MET A 370 48.72 -50.18 28.09
N SER A 371 48.49 -50.28 26.77
CA SER A 371 48.90 -51.44 25.98
C SER A 371 50.41 -51.68 26.04
N GLY A 372 51.21 -50.61 25.92
CA GLY A 372 52.66 -50.69 26.03
C GLY A 372 53.14 -51.18 27.40
N LEU A 373 52.49 -50.74 28.49
CA LEU A 373 52.79 -51.22 29.84
C LEU A 373 52.45 -52.70 30.03
N ILE A 374 51.35 -53.18 29.42
CA ILE A 374 50.98 -54.61 29.49
C ILE A 374 51.96 -55.46 28.69
N LEU A 375 52.30 -55.04 27.46
CA LEU A 375 53.28 -55.75 26.62
C LEU A 375 54.65 -55.89 27.32
N ALA A 376 55.15 -54.80 27.91
CA ALA A 376 56.41 -54.82 28.65
C ALA A 376 56.38 -55.80 29.83
N ARG A 377 55.25 -55.88 30.55
CA ARG A 377 55.06 -56.85 31.64
C ARG A 377 55.00 -58.29 31.14
N GLU A 378 54.35 -58.55 30.00
CA GLU A 378 54.32 -59.90 29.42
C GLU A 378 55.72 -60.35 28.95
N GLU A 379 56.50 -59.46 28.34
CA GLU A 379 57.89 -59.75 27.95
C GLU A 379 58.78 -60.04 29.17
N GLU A 380 58.64 -59.26 30.24
CA GLU A 380 59.34 -59.48 31.50
C GLU A 380 59.01 -60.85 32.11
N LEU A 381 57.71 -61.19 32.20
CA LEU A 381 57.26 -62.50 32.69
C LEU A 381 57.77 -63.65 31.82
N LYS A 382 57.77 -63.49 30.49
CA LYS A 382 58.29 -64.51 29.57
C LYS A 382 59.78 -64.73 29.73
N ASN A 383 60.55 -63.66 29.95
CA ASN A 383 62.00 -63.75 30.20
C ASN A 383 62.29 -64.42 31.55
N LEU A 384 61.55 -64.06 32.62
CA LEU A 384 61.66 -64.71 33.93
C LEU A 384 61.33 -66.21 33.88
N SER A 385 60.34 -66.60 33.08
CA SER A 385 59.97 -68.01 32.87
C SER A 385 61.09 -68.79 32.15
N ARG A 386 61.73 -68.16 31.17
CA ARG A 386 62.80 -68.78 30.35
C ARG A 386 64.10 -68.96 31.13
N ASP A 387 64.38 -68.07 32.08
CA ASP A 387 65.53 -68.19 32.99
C ASP A 387 65.34 -69.29 34.05
N GLN A 388 64.09 -69.63 34.39
CA GLN A 388 63.77 -70.75 35.31
C GLN A 388 63.87 -72.12 34.62
N GLU A 389 63.56 -72.25 33.34
CA GLU A 389 63.71 -73.51 32.58
C GLU A 389 65.18 -73.83 32.18
N GLY A 390 66.10 -72.87 32.33
CA GLY A 390 67.51 -72.99 31.95
C GLY A 390 68.48 -73.49 33.04
N VAL A 391 67.99 -73.92 34.21
CA VAL A 391 68.85 -74.39 35.33
C VAL A 391 69.03 -75.90 35.27
N PRO A 392 70.26 -76.45 35.10
CA PRO A 392 70.50 -77.88 35.21
C PRO A 392 70.38 -78.35 36.66
N ASP A 393 69.68 -79.47 36.85
CA ASP A 393 69.62 -80.22 38.10
C ASP A 393 71.01 -80.75 38.47
N LEU A 394 71.61 -80.20 39.53
CA LEU A 394 72.81 -80.74 40.17
C LEU A 394 72.50 -81.09 41.63
N SER A 395 71.55 -82.02 41.79
CA SER A 395 71.49 -82.93 42.92
C SER A 395 72.29 -84.20 42.59
N CYS A 396 73.53 -84.29 43.09
CA CYS A 396 74.06 -85.51 43.71
C CYS A 396 75.37 -85.25 44.46
N ALA A 397 75.36 -85.68 45.71
CA ALA A 397 76.41 -85.54 46.69
C ALA A 397 77.56 -86.58 46.50
N SER A 398 78.70 -86.26 47.11
CA SER A 398 79.53 -87.15 47.94
C SER A 398 79.78 -88.59 47.47
N GLN A 399 81.03 -88.88 47.06
CA GLN A 399 81.89 -89.96 47.59
C GLN A 399 83.17 -90.11 46.75
N LYS A 400 84.30 -89.57 47.23
CA LYS A 400 85.41 -90.33 47.86
C LYS A 400 86.53 -89.41 48.29
#